data_AF-A0A839TTK4-F1
#
_entry.id   AF-A0A839TTK4-F1
#
_cell.length_a   1.000
_cell.length_b   1.000
_cell.length_c   1.000
_cell.angle_alpha   90.00
_cell.angle_beta   90.00
_cell.angle_gamma   90.00
#
_symmetry.space_group_name_H-M   'P 1'
#
loop_
_entity.id
_entity.type
_entity.pdbx_description
1 polymer ?
#
loop_
_entity_poly.entity_id
_entity_poly.type
_entity_poly.pdbx_seq_one_letter_code
_entity_poly.pdbx_strand_id
1 'polypeptide(L)'
;MYLRTSRLDLDNYNNDTEDGCHITSMAGTWMSVVHGFGGLRVKDGVLHLNPFNPGHWSSFSFKVMFRGARLQVTVGEQDVTVTNETETPVSISVYGRSYPLSGLSHVQVSIGSPSGSAIVG
;
A
#
# COMPACT_ATOMS: atom_id res chain seq x y z
N MET A 1 -0.84 -5.38 16.49
CA MET A 1 -2.09 -5.00 15.79
C MET A 1 -2.32 -5.85 14.54
N TYR A 2 -1.42 -5.87 13.54
CA TYR A 2 -1.54 -6.67 12.31
C TYR A 2 -1.74 -8.19 12.52
N LEU A 3 -0.89 -8.83 13.34
CA LEU A 3 -0.94 -10.29 13.57
C LEU A 3 -2.26 -10.78 14.18
N ARG A 4 -2.92 -9.93 14.98
CA ARG A 4 -4.15 -10.30 15.68
C ARG A 4 -5.36 -10.27 14.75
N THR A 5 -5.36 -9.44 13.71
CA THR A 5 -6.49 -9.32 12.77
C THR A 5 -6.37 -10.25 11.56
N SER A 6 -5.14 -10.53 11.10
CA SER A 6 -4.91 -11.36 9.91
C SER A 6 -5.03 -12.86 10.16
N ARG A 7 -4.89 -13.30 11.42
CA ARG A 7 -5.01 -14.71 11.82
C ARG A 7 -6.17 -15.00 12.77
N LEU A 8 -7.03 -14.01 13.05
CA LEU A 8 -8.07 -14.13 14.08
C LEU A 8 -8.97 -15.36 13.86
N ASP A 9 -9.41 -15.55 12.61
CA ASP A 9 -10.25 -16.68 12.20
C ASP A 9 -9.43 -17.93 11.82
N LEU A 10 -8.14 -17.79 11.45
CA LEU A 10 -7.28 -18.92 11.05
C LEU A 10 -6.64 -19.64 12.26
N ASP A 11 -6.41 -18.91 13.35
CA ASP A 11 -5.80 -19.44 14.59
C ASP A 11 -6.83 -19.62 15.73
N ASN A 12 -8.12 -19.35 15.50
CA ASN A 12 -9.18 -19.43 16.50
C ASN A 12 -8.83 -18.71 17.82
N TYR A 13 -8.42 -17.45 17.73
CA TYR A 13 -7.86 -16.73 18.90
C TYR A 13 -8.91 -16.37 19.97
N ASN A 14 -10.19 -16.39 19.60
CA ASN A 14 -11.31 -16.01 20.47
C ASN A 14 -12.20 -17.19 20.89
N ASN A 15 -11.95 -18.39 20.36
CA ASN A 15 -12.69 -19.62 20.66
C ASN A 15 -14.21 -19.55 20.35
N ASP A 16 -14.59 -18.81 19.30
CA ASP A 16 -15.96 -18.48 18.92
C ASP A 16 -16.24 -18.61 17.40
N THR A 17 -15.39 -19.34 16.66
CA THR A 17 -15.55 -19.56 15.21
C THR A 17 -16.81 -20.34 14.80
N GLU A 18 -17.56 -20.90 15.75
CA GLU A 18 -18.84 -21.60 15.47
C GLU A 18 -20.01 -20.64 15.19
N ASP A 19 -19.91 -19.35 15.52
CA ASP A 19 -21.01 -18.37 15.39
C ASP A 19 -21.01 -17.58 14.07
N GLY A 20 -20.01 -17.79 13.19
CA GLY A 20 -19.93 -17.20 11.84
C GLY A 20 -18.70 -16.32 11.59
N CYS A 21 -18.45 -15.96 10.32
CA CYS A 21 -17.26 -15.23 9.88
C CYS A 21 -17.29 -13.75 10.30
N HIS A 22 -16.22 -13.27 10.95
CA HIS A 22 -16.09 -11.88 11.42
C HIS A 22 -15.70 -10.91 10.28
N ILE A 23 -16.68 -10.48 9.49
CA ILE A 23 -16.51 -9.57 8.33
C ILE A 23 -15.71 -8.28 8.67
N THR A 24 -15.82 -7.77 9.90
CA THR A 24 -15.10 -6.56 10.36
C THR A 24 -13.60 -6.81 10.61
N SER A 25 -13.23 -8.02 11.02
CA SER A 25 -11.82 -8.42 11.22
C SER A 25 -11.06 -8.52 9.90
N MET A 26 -11.74 -8.97 8.84
CA MET A 26 -11.19 -9.04 7.48
C MET A 26 -10.91 -7.64 6.90
N ALA A 27 -11.79 -6.67 7.16
CA ALA A 27 -11.57 -5.27 6.80
C ALA A 27 -10.38 -4.65 7.56
N GLY A 28 -10.17 -5.04 8.82
CA GLY A 28 -9.02 -4.60 9.63
C GLY A 28 -7.67 -5.03 9.07
N THR A 29 -7.60 -6.19 8.40
CA THR A 29 -6.38 -6.66 7.75
C THR A 29 -6.00 -5.81 6.55
N TRP A 30 -6.97 -5.51 5.67
CA TRP A 30 -6.71 -4.61 4.53
C TRP A 30 -6.31 -3.20 5.00
N MET A 31 -7.01 -2.67 6.00
CA MET A 31 -6.69 -1.36 6.59
C MET A 31 -5.27 -1.33 7.16
N SER A 32 -4.85 -2.40 7.85
CA SER A 32 -3.51 -2.53 8.41
C SER A 32 -2.42 -2.54 7.34
N VAL A 33 -2.64 -3.23 6.22
CA VAL A 33 -1.66 -3.27 5.12
C VAL A 33 -1.65 -1.96 4.35
N VAL A 34 -2.81 -1.42 3.94
CA VAL A 34 -2.86 -0.26 3.05
C VAL A 34 -2.65 1.06 3.78
N HIS A 35 -3.38 1.30 4.87
CA HIS A 35 -3.25 2.53 5.65
C HIS A 35 -2.18 2.44 6.76
N GLY A 36 -1.85 1.23 7.22
CA GLY A 36 -0.72 1.02 8.12
C GLY A 36 0.60 0.93 7.36
N PHE A 37 0.94 -0.24 6.82
CA PHE A 37 2.24 -0.49 6.18
C PHE A 37 2.46 0.26 4.86
N GLY A 38 1.41 0.46 4.06
CA GLY A 38 1.46 1.25 2.82
C GLY A 38 1.49 2.75 3.08
N GLY A 39 1.17 3.19 4.30
CA GLY A 39 1.14 4.60 4.67
C GLY A 39 0.17 5.45 3.85
N LEU A 40 -0.86 4.83 3.23
CA LEU A 40 -1.74 5.52 2.29
C LEU A 40 -2.58 6.60 2.99
N ARG A 41 -2.50 7.85 2.53
CA ARG A 41 -3.34 8.97 2.97
C ARG A 41 -3.75 9.82 1.76
N VAL A 42 -4.92 10.44 1.80
CA VAL A 42 -5.28 11.48 0.83
C VAL A 42 -5.25 12.82 1.56
N LYS A 43 -4.43 13.76 1.07
CA LYS A 43 -4.32 15.13 1.61
C LYS A 43 -4.30 16.10 0.44
N ASP A 44 -5.10 17.15 0.52
CA ASP A 44 -5.21 18.20 -0.51
C ASP A 44 -5.46 17.64 -1.93
N GLY A 45 -6.23 16.56 -2.01
CA GLY A 45 -6.55 15.90 -3.27
C GLY A 45 -5.41 15.10 -3.91
N VAL A 46 -4.31 14.85 -3.20
CA VAL A 46 -3.19 14.02 -3.63
C VAL A 46 -3.15 12.74 -2.81
N LEU A 47 -2.83 11.61 -3.45
CA LEU A 47 -2.59 10.34 -2.77
C LEU A 47 -1.13 10.30 -2.29
N HIS A 48 -0.94 10.17 -0.98
CA HIS A 48 0.34 10.10 -0.29
C HIS A 48 0.62 8.67 0.14
N LEU A 49 1.85 8.22 -0.06
CA LEU A 49 2.39 6.93 0.34
C LEU A 49 3.64 7.18 1.19
N ASN A 50 3.67 6.56 2.36
CA ASN A 50 4.85 6.50 3.21
C ASN A 50 5.05 5.07 3.70
N PRO A 51 5.33 4.13 2.77
CA PRO A 51 5.32 2.73 3.10
C PRO A 51 6.58 2.34 3.88
N PHE A 52 6.45 1.31 4.69
CA PHE A 52 7.59 0.66 5.33
C PHE A 52 7.37 -0.85 5.37
N ASN A 53 8.47 -1.59 5.25
CA ASN A 53 8.49 -3.03 5.39
C ASN A 53 8.81 -3.39 6.85
N PRO A 54 7.97 -4.16 7.55
CA PRO A 54 8.18 -4.51 8.97
C PRO A 54 9.35 -5.50 9.23
N GLY A 55 10.26 -5.70 8.27
CA GLY A 55 11.52 -6.44 8.43
C GLY A 55 11.43 -7.96 8.29
N HIS A 56 10.23 -8.53 8.27
CA HIS A 56 10.00 -9.97 8.12
C HIS A 56 9.46 -10.38 6.73
N TRP A 57 9.20 -9.42 5.84
CA TRP A 57 8.68 -9.68 4.50
C TRP A 57 9.72 -9.28 3.46
N SER A 58 9.84 -10.03 2.37
CA SER A 58 10.67 -9.59 1.24
C SER A 58 9.94 -8.54 0.39
N SER A 59 8.62 -8.64 0.29
CA SER A 59 7.79 -7.61 -0.34
C SER A 59 6.32 -7.75 0.05
N PHE A 60 5.54 -6.71 -0.20
CA PHE A 60 4.09 -6.79 -0.28
C PHE A 60 3.57 -5.87 -1.38
N SER A 61 2.36 -6.14 -1.88
CA SER A 61 1.71 -5.27 -2.83
C SER A 61 0.22 -5.13 -2.58
N PHE A 62 -0.34 -4.02 -3.02
CA PHE A 62 -1.77 -3.76 -2.98
C PHE A 62 -2.19 -2.87 -4.15
N LYS A 63 -3.49 -2.87 -4.45
CA LYS A 63 -4.08 -2.00 -5.47
C LYS A 63 -5.06 -1.02 -4.84
N VAL A 64 -5.09 0.20 -5.36
CA VAL A 64 -6.03 1.24 -4.96
C VAL A 64 -6.58 1.97 -6.19
N MET A 65 -7.88 2.26 -6.16
CA MET A 65 -8.51 3.15 -7.13
C MET A 65 -8.44 4.58 -6.59
N PHE A 66 -7.88 5.50 -7.38
CA PHE A 66 -7.82 6.90 -7.03
C PHE A 66 -8.06 7.77 -8.27
N ARG A 67 -9.15 8.53 -8.26
CA ARG A 67 -9.52 9.47 -9.34
C ARG A 67 -9.52 8.83 -10.75
N GLY A 68 -10.05 7.61 -10.85
CA GLY A 68 -10.11 6.86 -12.12
C GLY A 68 -8.83 6.07 -12.45
N ALA A 69 -7.71 6.32 -11.74
CA ALA A 69 -6.49 5.54 -11.90
C ALA A 69 -6.48 4.30 -10.98
N ARG A 70 -6.13 3.13 -11.52
CA ARG A 70 -5.83 1.94 -10.73
C ARG A 70 -4.33 1.87 -10.49
N LEU A 71 -3.93 2.12 -9.25
CA LEU A 71 -2.53 2.14 -8.84
C LEU A 71 -2.18 0.83 -8.15
N GLN A 72 -1.19 0.12 -8.66
CA GLN A 72 -0.54 -0.99 -7.95
C GLN A 72 0.69 -0.44 -7.22
N VAL A 73 0.71 -0.59 -5.90
CA VAL A 73 1.85 -0.24 -5.06
C VAL A 73 2.55 -1.54 -4.67
N THR A 74 3.83 -1.65 -4.99
CA THR A 74 4.70 -2.76 -4.59
C THR A 74 5.80 -2.20 -3.71
N VAL A 75 5.93 -2.74 -2.51
CA VAL A 75 6.94 -2.34 -1.52
C VAL A 75 7.91 -3.49 -1.37
N GLY A 76 9.15 -3.29 -1.80
CA GLY A 76 10.26 -4.22 -1.62
C GLY A 76 11.10 -3.88 -0.39
N GLU A 77 12.28 -4.49 -0.32
CA GLU A 77 13.27 -4.20 0.74
C GLU A 77 14.00 -2.88 0.49
N GLN A 78 14.25 -2.54 -0.78
CA GLN A 78 15.09 -1.40 -1.17
C GLN A 78 14.33 -0.31 -1.92
N ASP A 79 13.13 -0.60 -2.42
CA ASP A 79 12.36 0.33 -3.22
C ASP A 79 10.84 0.18 -3.05
N VAL A 80 10.15 1.19 -3.57
CA VAL A 80 8.71 1.24 -3.72
C VAL A 80 8.42 1.52 -5.19
N THR A 81 7.65 0.67 -5.83
CA THR A 81 7.17 0.87 -7.20
C THR A 81 5.69 1.16 -7.18
N VAL A 82 5.29 2.24 -7.86
CA VAL A 82 3.87 2.56 -8.10
C VAL A 82 3.60 2.53 -9.59
N THR A 83 2.79 1.56 -10.01
CA THR A 83 2.38 1.36 -11.40
C THR A 83 0.97 1.86 -11.60
N ASN A 84 0.75 2.70 -12.61
CA ASN A 84 -0.57 3.06 -13.08
C ASN A 84 -1.01 2.06 -14.14
N GLU A 85 -2.02 1.24 -13.83
CA GLU A 85 -2.54 0.22 -14.75
C GLU A 85 -3.65 0.73 -15.67
N THR A 86 -3.83 2.05 -15.72
CA THR A 86 -4.88 2.71 -16.52
C THR A 86 -4.29 3.85 -17.32
N GLU A 87 -5.02 4.34 -18.32
CA GLU A 87 -4.59 5.48 -19.13
C GLU A 87 -4.77 6.83 -18.43
N THR A 88 -5.48 6.87 -17.29
CA THR A 88 -5.76 8.12 -16.58
C THR A 88 -4.55 8.57 -15.78
N PRO A 89 -3.92 9.71 -16.11
CA PRO A 89 -2.75 10.19 -15.39
C PRO A 89 -3.15 10.69 -13.99
N VAL A 90 -2.21 10.60 -13.05
CA VAL A 90 -2.44 11.04 -11.67
C VAL A 90 -1.15 11.54 -11.04
N SER A 91 -1.26 12.48 -10.10
CA SER A 91 -0.14 12.88 -9.25
C SER A 91 -0.22 12.16 -7.92
N ILE A 92 0.89 11.56 -7.51
CA ILE A 92 1.03 10.88 -6.22
C ILE A 92 2.18 11.49 -5.43
N SER A 93 2.18 11.30 -4.13
CA SER A 93 3.35 11.57 -3.29
C SER A 93 3.89 10.29 -2.69
N VAL A 94 5.21 10.08 -2.81
CA VAL A 94 5.92 8.98 -2.16
C VAL A 94 7.02 9.60 -1.29
N TYR A 95 7.03 9.29 0.00
CA TYR A 95 7.98 9.86 0.97
C TYR A 95 8.03 11.41 0.95
N GLY A 96 6.86 12.05 0.78
CA GLY A 96 6.73 13.51 0.77
C GLY A 96 7.18 14.20 -0.52
N ARG A 97 7.60 13.44 -1.55
CA ARG A 97 7.94 13.95 -2.88
C ARG A 97 6.80 13.69 -3.84
N SER A 98 6.48 14.68 -4.68
CA SER A 98 5.42 14.55 -5.68
C SER A 98 5.98 13.94 -6.96
N TYR A 99 5.25 12.98 -7.52
CA TYR A 99 5.56 12.32 -8.78
C TYR A 99 4.33 12.40 -9.69
N PRO A 100 4.43 13.05 -10.86
CA PRO A 100 3.44 12.87 -11.91
C PRO A 100 3.58 11.45 -12.46
N LEU A 101 2.46 10.73 -12.53
CA LEU A 101 2.40 9.39 -13.05
C LEU A 101 1.46 9.38 -14.26
N SER A 102 2.04 9.16 -15.44
CA SER A 102 1.27 9.02 -16.67
C SER A 102 0.40 7.76 -16.63
N GLY A 103 -0.51 7.66 -17.60
CA GLY A 103 -1.21 6.42 -17.83
C GLY A 103 -0.26 5.31 -18.26
N LEU A 104 -0.52 4.08 -17.82
CA LEU A 104 0.24 2.87 -18.20
C LEU A 104 1.75 2.97 -17.90
N SER A 105 2.17 3.84 -16.99
CA SER A 105 3.57 4.03 -16.60
C SER A 105 3.80 3.64 -15.15
N HIS A 106 5.06 3.68 -14.73
CA HIS A 106 5.43 3.43 -13.34
C HIS A 106 6.48 4.42 -12.83
N VAL A 107 6.57 4.52 -11.51
CA VAL A 107 7.66 5.21 -10.81
C VAL A 107 8.23 4.28 -9.75
N GLN A 108 9.56 4.18 -9.70
CA GLN A 108 10.28 3.41 -8.68
C GLN A 108 11.09 4.37 -7.80
N VAL A 109 10.98 4.25 -6.48
CA VAL A 109 11.60 5.14 -5.49
C VAL A 109 12.40 4.31 -4.47
N SER A 110 13.70 4.57 -4.34
CA SER A 110 14.54 3.88 -3.36
C SER A 110 14.24 4.29 -1.91
N ILE A 111 14.16 3.31 -1.02
CA ILE A 111 14.00 3.47 0.43
C ILE A 111 15.34 3.92 1.01
N GLY A 112 15.37 5.01 1.77
CA GLY A 112 16.56 5.45 2.52
C GLY A 112 17.53 6.41 1.80
N SER A 113 17.29 6.79 0.54
CA SER A 113 18.09 7.85 -0.09
C SER A 113 17.69 9.25 0.41
N PRO A 114 18.62 10.11 0.87
CA PRO A 114 18.34 11.51 1.24
C PRO A 114 17.76 12.32 0.06
N SER A 115 17.97 11.79 -1.13
CA SER A 115 17.38 12.23 -2.38
C SER A 115 16.95 11.02 -3.19
N GLY A 116 15.77 10.45 -2.90
CA GLY A 116 15.19 9.35 -3.68
C GLY A 116 15.25 9.67 -5.19
N SER A 117 16.20 9.04 -5.86
CA SER A 117 16.30 9.04 -7.32
C SER A 117 15.15 8.18 -7.80
N ALA A 118 14.24 8.77 -8.56
CA ALA A 118 13.11 8.04 -9.11
C ALA A 118 13.41 7.70 -10.57
N ILE A 119 13.26 6.44 -10.93
CA ILE A 119 13.30 6.00 -12.32
C ILE A 119 11.85 5.96 -12.80
N VAL A 120 11.58 6.68 -13.89
CA VAL A 120 10.27 6.71 -14.55
C VAL A 120 10.44 6.01 -15.89
N GLY A 121 9.58 5.03 -16.16
CA GLY A 121 9.58 4.24 -17.39
C GLY A 121 8.18 3.80 -17.79
#